data_AF-A0A7W1RSB3-F1
#
_entry.id   AF-A0A7W1RSB3-F1
#
_cell.length_a   1.000
_cell.length_b   1.000
_cell.length_c   1.000
_cell.angle_alpha   90.00
_cell.angle_beta   90.00
_cell.angle_gamma   90.00
#
_symmetry.space_group_name_H-M   'P 1'
#
loop_
_entity.id
_entity.type
_entity.pdbx_description
1 polymer ?
#
loop_
_entity_poly.entity_id
_entity_poly.type
_entity_poly.pdbx_seq_one_letter_code
_entity_poly.pdbx_strand_id
1 'polypeptide(L)'
;MADRTITPEPVAPSPPSGARREDLRNVAIVAHVDHGKTTLVDAMLWQSGAFRANSDTPDRVMDSTDLEREKGITILAKNTAFRYRGVKLNIVDTPGHADFGGEVERGLTMVDGVLLLVDASEGPLPQTRFVLRKALEARLPVILVVNKVDRPDARIAEVVDEVYELFLDLDADEEQIEFPIAYSNARAGRATLEEGAEGTDLGPLLDLLLEHIAAPAYEPDHPLQAQVTNLDASPYVGRLALCRVRHGTIRAGAPIAWCRADGRIERATVSRLYVTDALDRVETDEAGPGEIIAVAGMPEITIGETLADPEDPRPLPVITVDEPSLSVVVGINNSPLSGQDGSRLTARQVRARLDQELVGNVSIRVRDTERPDAWEVQGRGELQLAVLVELMRREGFEMTVGQPRVVTRMVDGKVHEPIERL
;
A
#
# COMPACT_ATOMS: atom_id res chain seq x y z
N MET A 1 -7.65 -54.73 7.61
CA MET A 1 -7.00 -54.05 6.49
C MET A 1 -7.63 -52.68 6.39
N ALA A 2 -7.00 -51.69 7.02
CA ALA A 2 -7.51 -50.32 7.05
C ALA A 2 -6.93 -49.57 5.86
N ASP A 3 -7.83 -48.97 5.09
CA ASP A 3 -7.60 -48.22 3.87
C ASP A 3 -6.84 -46.92 4.19
N ARG A 4 -5.67 -46.73 3.56
CA ARG A 4 -4.88 -45.50 3.68
C ARG A 4 -5.30 -44.58 2.53
N THR A 5 -6.21 -43.66 2.82
CA THR A 5 -6.46 -42.49 1.98
C THR A 5 -5.18 -41.66 1.90
N ILE A 6 -4.55 -41.68 0.73
CA ILE A 6 -3.44 -40.81 0.34
C ILE A 6 -4.05 -39.45 0.02
N THR A 7 -3.86 -38.47 0.90
CA THR A 7 -4.05 -37.05 0.57
C THR A 7 -2.96 -36.62 -0.41
N PRO A 8 -3.28 -35.91 -1.51
CA PRO A 8 -2.27 -35.44 -2.44
C PRO A 8 -1.40 -34.38 -1.75
N GLU A 9 -0.08 -34.49 -1.93
CA GLU A 9 0.88 -33.47 -1.52
C GLU A 9 0.63 -32.17 -2.31
N PRO A 10 0.81 -31.00 -1.68
CA PRO A 10 0.70 -29.72 -2.37
C PRO A 10 1.82 -29.60 -3.41
N VAL A 11 1.44 -29.48 -4.67
CA VAL A 11 2.35 -29.22 -5.79
C VAL A 11 2.88 -27.79 -5.63
N ALA A 12 4.20 -27.62 -5.51
CA ALA A 12 4.85 -26.32 -5.54
C ALA A 12 4.45 -25.55 -6.81
N PRO A 13 4.14 -24.24 -6.73
CA PRO A 13 3.77 -23.46 -7.91
C PRO A 13 4.94 -23.46 -8.90
N SER A 14 4.69 -23.97 -10.09
CA SER A 14 5.61 -23.83 -11.22
C SER A 14 5.77 -22.33 -11.53
N PRO A 15 6.96 -21.85 -11.98
CA PRO A 15 7.06 -20.47 -12.42
C PRO A 15 6.02 -20.21 -13.51
N PRO A 16 5.30 -19.07 -13.48
CA PRO A 16 4.19 -18.83 -14.39
C PRO A 16 4.69 -18.92 -15.83
N SER A 17 4.04 -19.75 -16.64
CA SER A 17 4.38 -20.06 -18.03
C SER A 17 4.08 -18.91 -19.02
N GLY A 18 4.12 -17.66 -18.54
CA GLY A 18 3.80 -16.45 -19.29
C GLY A 18 5.04 -15.71 -19.80
N ALA A 19 4.83 -14.81 -20.76
CA ALA A 19 5.83 -13.82 -21.17
C ALA A 19 6.10 -12.84 -20.03
N ARG A 20 7.27 -12.20 -20.03
CA ARG A 20 7.70 -11.27 -18.97
C ARG A 20 7.92 -9.87 -19.51
N ARG A 21 7.57 -8.86 -18.71
CA ARG A 21 7.85 -7.44 -18.97
C ARG A 21 9.20 -7.05 -18.38
N GLU A 22 10.28 -7.43 -19.06
CA GLU A 22 11.65 -7.23 -18.56
C GLU A 22 12.01 -5.77 -18.29
N ASP A 23 11.31 -4.83 -18.95
CA ASP A 23 11.45 -3.39 -18.81
C ASP A 23 10.76 -2.79 -17.57
N LEU A 24 10.17 -3.62 -16.69
CA LEU A 24 9.42 -3.18 -15.52
C LEU A 24 9.74 -4.01 -14.27
N ARG A 25 9.79 -3.36 -13.10
CA ARG A 25 9.83 -3.99 -11.78
C ARG A 25 8.91 -3.22 -10.83
N ASN A 26 8.08 -3.94 -10.08
CA ASN A 26 7.22 -3.35 -9.06
C ASN A 26 7.66 -3.87 -7.69
N VAL A 27 7.99 -2.99 -6.76
CA VAL A 27 8.60 -3.34 -5.48
C VAL A 27 7.87 -2.61 -4.36
N ALA A 28 7.49 -3.31 -3.30
CA ALA A 28 7.00 -2.65 -2.10
C ALA A 28 8.15 -2.43 -1.12
N ILE A 29 8.20 -1.28 -0.44
CA ILE A 29 9.13 -1.11 0.69
C ILE A 29 8.37 -1.26 2.00
N VAL A 30 8.91 -2.12 2.87
CA VAL A 30 8.35 -2.47 4.17
C VAL A 30 9.36 -2.07 5.23
N ALA A 31 8.97 -1.20 6.15
CA ALA A 31 9.85 -0.69 7.20
C ALA A 31 9.06 -0.31 8.44
N HIS A 32 9.71 -0.36 9.60
CA HIS A 32 9.20 0.32 10.78
C HIS A 32 9.33 1.85 10.63
N VAL A 33 8.64 2.58 11.51
CA VAL A 33 8.75 4.04 11.68
C VAL A 33 10.22 4.41 11.88
N ASP A 34 10.68 5.50 11.27
CA ASP A 34 12.04 6.01 11.41
C ASP A 34 13.20 5.11 10.94
N HIS A 35 12.95 3.91 10.38
CA HIS A 35 14.01 3.08 9.76
C HIS A 35 14.58 3.68 8.46
N GLY A 36 14.06 4.82 8.01
CA GLY A 36 14.62 5.60 6.90
C GLY A 36 14.06 5.24 5.52
N LYS A 37 12.83 4.72 5.46
CA LYS A 37 12.14 4.36 4.21
C LYS A 37 12.04 5.52 3.22
N THR A 38 11.43 6.63 3.65
CA THR A 38 11.32 7.85 2.82
C THR A 38 12.69 8.35 2.38
N THR A 39 13.67 8.39 3.30
CA THR A 39 15.05 8.79 2.98
C THR A 39 15.69 7.92 1.89
N LEU A 40 15.46 6.61 1.95
CA LEU A 40 16.00 5.67 0.95
C LEU A 40 15.34 5.86 -0.42
N VAL A 41 14.01 6.01 -0.46
CA VAL A 41 13.27 6.27 -1.71
C VAL A 41 13.70 7.60 -2.34
N ASP A 42 13.82 8.65 -1.53
CA ASP A 42 14.26 9.97 -1.99
C ASP A 42 15.68 9.87 -2.59
N ALA A 43 16.60 9.16 -1.92
CA ALA A 43 17.95 8.95 -2.43
C ALA A 43 17.97 8.16 -3.75
N MET A 44 17.12 7.14 -3.92
CA MET A 44 16.96 6.42 -5.19
C MET A 44 16.47 7.35 -6.30
N LEU A 45 15.46 8.18 -6.02
CA LEU A 45 14.94 9.14 -6.99
C LEU A 45 15.99 10.15 -7.45
N TRP A 46 16.74 10.73 -6.50
CA TRP A 46 17.83 11.66 -6.82
C TRP A 46 18.90 11.04 -7.72
N GLN A 47 19.35 9.83 -7.39
CA GLN A 47 20.41 9.16 -8.16
C GLN A 47 19.93 8.64 -9.52
N SER A 48 18.63 8.35 -9.66
CA SER A 48 18.03 7.98 -10.95
C SER A 48 17.94 9.16 -11.93
N GLY A 49 18.16 10.40 -11.46
CA GLY A 49 17.97 11.61 -12.26
C GLY A 49 16.51 11.98 -12.51
N ALA A 50 15.58 11.41 -11.73
CA ALA A 50 14.15 11.72 -11.83
C ALA A 50 13.84 13.18 -11.51
N PHE A 51 14.60 13.80 -10.60
CA PHE A 51 14.52 15.24 -10.32
C PHE A 51 15.38 16.03 -11.30
N ARG A 52 14.74 16.86 -12.15
CA ARG A 52 15.45 17.88 -12.94
C ARG A 52 15.96 18.95 -11.98
N ALA A 53 17.17 19.46 -12.21
CA ALA A 53 17.87 20.43 -11.36
C ALA A 53 17.14 21.78 -11.08
N ASN A 54 15.90 21.97 -11.55
CA ASN A 54 15.08 23.18 -11.42
C ASN A 54 13.71 22.95 -10.73
N SER A 55 13.47 21.80 -10.08
CA SER A 55 12.29 21.63 -9.23
C SER A 55 12.57 22.13 -7.81
N ASP A 56 11.75 23.05 -7.29
CA ASP A 56 11.74 23.41 -5.87
C ASP A 56 11.46 22.15 -5.06
N THR A 57 12.51 21.53 -4.51
CA THR A 57 12.39 20.21 -3.87
C THR A 57 12.49 20.39 -2.37
N PRO A 58 11.42 20.12 -1.59
CA PRO A 58 11.52 20.08 -0.12
C PRO A 58 12.39 18.90 0.33
N ASP A 59 13.02 19.00 1.52
CA ASP A 59 13.99 18.04 2.07
C ASP A 59 13.49 16.58 2.24
N ARG A 60 12.19 16.32 2.12
CA ARG A 60 11.54 14.99 2.09
C ARG A 60 10.31 15.02 1.19
N VAL A 61 10.28 14.19 0.15
CA VAL A 61 9.29 14.34 -0.94
C VAL A 61 8.14 13.33 -0.83
N MET A 62 8.35 12.19 -0.16
CA MET A 62 7.31 11.14 -0.02
C MET A 62 6.26 11.45 1.06
N ASP A 63 6.66 12.05 2.19
CA ASP A 63 5.72 12.42 3.25
C ASP A 63 5.02 13.73 2.83
N SER A 64 3.84 13.66 2.22
CA SER A 64 3.15 14.86 1.69
C SER A 64 2.35 15.57 2.76
N THR A 65 1.93 14.83 3.78
CA THR A 65 1.03 15.33 4.82
C THR A 65 1.85 15.69 6.04
N ASP A 66 1.61 16.87 6.63
CA ASP A 66 2.32 17.28 7.84
C ASP A 66 2.16 16.27 8.99
N LEU A 67 1.05 15.54 9.00
CA LEU A 67 0.79 14.46 9.95
C LEU A 67 1.71 13.24 9.74
N GLU A 68 1.98 12.86 8.48
CA GLU A 68 2.94 11.78 8.17
C GLU A 68 4.33 12.16 8.65
N ARG A 69 4.74 13.41 8.41
CA ARG A 69 6.05 13.96 8.83
C ARG A 69 6.18 14.00 10.35
N GLU A 70 5.15 14.42 11.07
CA GLU A 70 5.17 14.54 12.53
C GLU A 70 5.11 13.17 13.24
N LYS A 71 4.43 12.19 12.65
CA LYS A 71 4.26 10.86 13.23
C LYS A 71 5.29 9.85 12.71
N GLY A 72 6.04 10.18 11.66
CA GLY A 72 7.02 9.29 11.02
C GLY A 72 6.38 8.09 10.29
N ILE A 73 5.07 8.13 10.01
CA ILE A 73 4.33 7.01 9.43
C ILE A 73 3.87 7.33 7.99
N THR A 74 3.90 6.33 7.11
CA THR A 74 3.17 6.37 5.82
C THR A 74 1.72 5.98 6.09
N ILE A 75 0.78 6.86 5.71
CA ILE A 75 -0.66 6.63 5.96
C ILE A 75 -1.35 6.04 4.73
N LEU A 76 -1.03 6.54 3.53
CA LEU A 76 -1.56 6.07 2.25
C LEU A 76 -0.45 5.48 1.40
N ALA A 77 -0.73 4.38 0.72
CA ALA A 77 0.27 3.80 -0.17
C ALA A 77 0.53 4.71 -1.37
N LYS A 78 1.79 5.12 -1.55
CA LYS A 78 2.21 5.96 -2.69
C LYS A 78 3.07 5.18 -3.65
N ASN A 79 2.76 5.33 -4.94
CA ASN A 79 3.59 4.79 -6.00
C ASN A 79 4.55 5.88 -6.50
N THR A 80 5.82 5.53 -6.56
CA THR A 80 6.91 6.36 -7.08
C THR A 80 7.58 5.59 -8.21
N ALA A 81 7.89 6.25 -9.33
CA ALA A 81 8.47 5.58 -10.48
C ALA A 81 9.76 6.25 -10.96
N PHE A 82 10.81 5.47 -11.21
CA PHE A 82 12.02 5.98 -11.85
C PHE A 82 12.62 4.96 -12.80
N ARG A 83 13.51 5.41 -13.69
CA ARG A 83 14.20 4.53 -14.63
C ARG A 83 15.63 4.27 -14.17
N TYR A 84 16.03 3.00 -14.20
CA TYR A 84 17.39 2.57 -13.93
C TYR A 84 17.80 1.50 -14.95
N ARG A 85 18.94 1.72 -15.63
CA ARG A 85 19.44 0.84 -16.71
C ARG A 85 18.39 0.47 -17.78
N GLY A 86 17.48 1.40 -18.10
CA GLY A 86 16.41 1.20 -19.07
C GLY A 86 15.15 0.49 -18.53
N VAL A 87 15.18 -0.02 -17.31
CA VAL A 87 14.05 -0.64 -16.61
C VAL A 87 13.32 0.42 -15.79
N LYS A 88 11.99 0.43 -15.84
CA LYS A 88 11.15 1.24 -14.94
C LYS A 88 10.99 0.50 -13.62
N LEU A 89 11.35 1.15 -12.52
CA LEU A 89 11.14 0.68 -11.15
C LEU A 89 9.97 1.47 -10.56
N ASN A 90 8.89 0.77 -10.24
CA ASN A 90 7.81 1.28 -9.42
C ASN A 90 8.08 0.86 -7.97
N ILE A 91 8.17 1.85 -7.09
CA ILE A 91 8.31 1.68 -5.64
C ILE A 91 6.97 2.02 -5.01
N VAL A 92 6.31 1.02 -4.44
CA VAL A 92 5.07 1.16 -3.68
C VAL A 92 5.43 1.30 -2.21
N ASP A 93 5.22 2.48 -1.68
CA ASP A 93 5.40 2.72 -0.25
C ASP A 93 4.22 2.11 0.53
N THR A 94 4.48 1.12 1.40
CA THR A 94 3.42 0.48 2.22
C THR A 94 3.40 1.06 3.64
N PRO A 95 2.21 1.28 4.25
CA PRO A 95 2.13 1.60 5.67
C PRO A 95 2.78 0.52 6.52
N GLY A 96 3.55 0.90 7.54
CA GLY A 96 4.17 -0.07 8.45
C GLY A 96 3.23 -0.57 9.56
N HIS A 97 2.11 0.11 9.81
CA HIS A 97 1.30 -0.11 11.02
C HIS A 97 0.08 -1.02 10.77
N ALA A 98 -0.21 -1.92 11.73
CA ALA A 98 -1.28 -2.93 11.64
C ALA A 98 -2.69 -2.34 11.43
N ASP A 99 -2.99 -1.18 12.04
CA ASP A 99 -4.23 -0.41 11.81
C ASP A 99 -4.51 -0.07 10.34
N PHE A 100 -3.51 -0.13 9.46
CA PHE A 100 -3.65 0.04 8.01
C PHE A 100 -3.53 -1.28 7.25
N GLY A 101 -3.84 -2.42 7.88
CA GLY A 101 -3.65 -3.75 7.30
C GLY A 101 -4.31 -3.95 5.93
N GLY A 102 -5.52 -3.42 5.75
CA GLY A 102 -6.18 -3.43 4.44
C GLY A 102 -5.41 -2.64 3.37
N GLU A 103 -4.72 -1.55 3.73
CA GLU A 103 -3.87 -0.78 2.81
C GLU A 103 -2.62 -1.58 2.43
N VAL A 104 -2.04 -2.29 3.42
CA VAL A 104 -0.86 -3.13 3.25
C VAL A 104 -1.12 -4.25 2.26
N GLU A 105 -2.18 -5.03 2.46
CA GLU A 105 -2.51 -6.15 1.56
C GLU A 105 -2.71 -5.66 0.12
N ARG A 106 -3.40 -4.52 -0.03
CA ARG A 106 -3.59 -3.88 -1.34
C ARG A 106 -2.29 -3.40 -1.97
N GLY A 107 -1.39 -2.81 -1.17
CA GLY A 107 -0.04 -2.47 -1.59
C GLY A 107 0.74 -3.67 -2.12
N LEU A 108 0.69 -4.80 -1.41
CA LEU A 108 1.36 -6.03 -1.78
C LEU A 108 0.80 -6.65 -3.07
N THR A 109 -0.50 -6.51 -3.35
CA THR A 109 -1.07 -6.99 -4.63
C THR A 109 -0.54 -6.23 -5.85
N MET A 110 -0.01 -5.02 -5.66
CA MET A 110 0.54 -4.19 -6.74
C MET A 110 1.97 -4.56 -7.16
N VAL A 111 2.68 -5.36 -6.36
CA VAL A 111 4.13 -5.55 -6.51
C VAL A 111 4.51 -6.99 -6.85
N ASP A 112 5.77 -7.17 -7.23
CA ASP A 112 6.39 -8.45 -7.61
C ASP A 112 7.48 -8.89 -6.61
N GLY A 113 7.80 -8.03 -5.63
CA GLY A 113 8.76 -8.30 -4.58
C GLY A 113 8.73 -7.23 -3.49
N VAL A 114 9.43 -7.51 -2.40
CA VAL A 114 9.45 -6.68 -1.19
C VAL A 114 10.87 -6.32 -0.81
N LEU A 115 11.08 -5.05 -0.49
CA LEU A 115 12.30 -4.55 0.13
C LEU A 115 12.04 -4.35 1.62
N LEU A 116 12.60 -5.22 2.44
CA LEU A 116 12.49 -5.18 3.90
C LEU A 116 13.59 -4.28 4.47
N LEU A 117 13.23 -3.11 5.01
CA LEU A 117 14.17 -2.13 5.54
C LEU A 117 14.22 -2.18 7.07
N VAL A 118 15.41 -2.47 7.61
CA VAL A 118 15.65 -2.65 9.04
C VAL A 118 16.76 -1.72 9.50
N ASP A 119 16.60 -1.04 10.64
CA ASP A 119 17.65 -0.19 11.21
C ASP A 119 18.76 -1.06 11.82
N ALA A 120 20.03 -0.74 11.52
CA ALA A 120 21.20 -1.48 11.95
C ALA A 120 21.47 -1.46 13.46
N SER A 121 20.79 -0.58 14.22
CA SER A 121 20.87 -0.50 15.68
C SER A 121 19.60 -1.05 16.34
N GLU A 122 18.42 -0.75 15.81
CA GLU A 122 17.16 -1.16 16.46
C GLU A 122 16.77 -2.61 16.16
N GLY A 123 17.04 -3.10 14.95
CA GLY A 123 16.59 -4.42 14.51
C GLY A 123 15.12 -4.46 14.06
N PRO A 124 14.55 -5.65 13.80
CA PRO A 124 13.16 -5.78 13.37
C PRO A 124 12.18 -5.45 14.51
N LEU A 125 11.14 -4.66 14.21
CA LEU A 125 10.14 -4.21 15.19
C LEU A 125 8.73 -4.76 14.87
N PRO A 126 7.80 -4.77 15.86
CA PRO A 126 6.49 -5.44 15.73
C PRO A 126 5.65 -5.02 14.51
N GLN A 127 5.73 -3.76 14.10
CA GLN A 127 5.05 -3.21 12.93
C GLN A 127 5.49 -3.92 11.65
N THR A 128 6.79 -4.16 11.50
CA THR A 128 7.38 -4.86 10.35
C THR A 128 6.90 -6.31 10.27
N ARG A 129 6.69 -6.97 11.42
CA ARG A 129 6.20 -8.36 11.50
C ARG A 129 4.84 -8.55 10.82
N PHE A 130 3.91 -7.61 10.99
CA PHE A 130 2.58 -7.72 10.38
C PHE A 130 2.67 -7.70 8.85
N VAL A 131 3.38 -6.72 8.29
CA VAL A 131 3.50 -6.55 6.84
C VAL A 131 4.31 -7.68 6.21
N LEU A 132 5.39 -8.09 6.87
CA LEU A 132 6.23 -9.20 6.41
C LEU A 132 5.44 -10.52 6.37
N ARG A 133 4.62 -10.81 7.39
CA ARG A 133 3.74 -11.99 7.37
C ARG A 133 2.90 -12.03 6.11
N LYS A 134 2.28 -10.90 5.74
CA LYS A 134 1.45 -10.79 4.54
C LYS A 134 2.24 -10.94 3.25
N ALA A 135 3.47 -10.44 3.20
CA ALA A 135 4.37 -10.65 2.07
C ALA A 135 4.75 -12.13 1.89
N LEU A 136 5.04 -12.83 2.99
CA LEU A 136 5.35 -14.25 3.00
C LEU A 136 4.13 -15.12 2.61
N GLU A 137 2.95 -14.81 3.13
CA GLU A 137 1.68 -15.44 2.73
C GLU A 137 1.42 -15.28 1.22
N ALA A 138 1.80 -14.13 0.64
CA ALA A 138 1.71 -13.86 -0.79
C ALA A 138 2.85 -14.47 -1.63
N ARG A 139 3.80 -15.17 -0.99
CA ARG A 139 5.02 -15.72 -1.62
C ARG A 139 5.82 -14.69 -2.43
N LEU A 140 5.86 -13.45 -1.95
CA LEU A 140 6.66 -12.41 -2.60
C LEU A 140 8.14 -12.58 -2.22
N PRO A 141 9.08 -12.51 -3.18
CA PRO A 141 10.50 -12.52 -2.86
C PRO A 141 10.86 -11.30 -2.02
N VAL A 142 11.70 -11.50 -1.01
CA VAL A 142 12.14 -10.45 -0.09
C VAL A 142 13.62 -10.17 -0.31
N ILE A 143 14.00 -8.90 -0.27
CA ILE A 143 15.39 -8.44 -0.16
C ILE A 143 15.51 -7.70 1.16
N LEU A 144 16.47 -8.08 2.00
CA LEU A 144 16.74 -7.38 3.26
C LEU A 144 17.69 -6.21 3.00
N VAL A 145 17.34 -5.04 3.53
CA VAL A 145 18.21 -3.86 3.58
C VAL A 145 18.42 -3.47 5.03
N VAL A 146 19.65 -3.63 5.51
CA VAL A 146 20.07 -3.13 6.82
C VAL A 146 20.57 -1.70 6.64
N ASN A 147 19.83 -0.73 7.19
CA ASN A 147 20.04 0.69 6.96
C ASN A 147 20.65 1.40 8.18
N LYS A 148 21.19 2.60 7.95
CA LYS A 148 21.89 3.41 8.95
C LYS A 148 23.14 2.71 9.52
N VAL A 149 23.85 1.98 8.67
CA VAL A 149 25.09 1.27 9.02
C VAL A 149 26.24 2.20 9.41
N ASP A 150 26.10 3.50 9.18
CA ASP A 150 27.03 4.54 9.61
C ASP A 150 26.94 4.91 11.10
N ARG A 151 25.91 4.41 11.79
CA ARG A 151 25.70 4.69 13.21
C ARG A 151 26.78 4.04 14.08
N PRO A 152 27.29 4.75 15.10
CA PRO A 152 28.30 4.20 16.00
C PRO A 152 27.77 3.06 16.89
N ASP A 153 26.45 2.98 17.08
CA ASP A 153 25.74 1.96 17.82
C ASP A 153 25.17 0.84 16.92
N ALA A 154 25.60 0.75 15.65
CA ALA A 154 25.16 -0.31 14.76
C ALA A 154 25.66 -1.69 15.21
N ARG A 155 24.75 -2.68 15.19
CA ARG A 155 24.94 -4.08 15.60
C ARG A 155 24.48 -5.02 14.49
N ILE A 156 25.12 -4.86 13.32
CA ILE A 156 24.66 -5.42 12.04
C ILE A 156 24.45 -6.94 12.09
N ALA A 157 25.45 -7.70 12.54
CA ALA A 157 25.36 -9.16 12.63
C ALA A 157 24.19 -9.63 13.52
N GLU A 158 24.00 -9.00 14.68
CA GLU A 158 22.89 -9.32 15.59
C GLU A 158 21.52 -9.00 14.96
N VAL A 159 21.42 -7.87 14.25
CA VAL A 159 20.19 -7.49 13.55
C VAL A 159 19.84 -8.47 12.43
N VAL A 160 20.84 -8.95 11.70
CA VAL A 160 20.63 -9.98 10.67
C VAL A 160 20.10 -11.27 11.30
N ASP A 161 20.68 -11.71 12.42
CA ASP A 161 20.20 -12.89 13.17
C ASP A 161 18.76 -12.69 13.67
N GLU A 162 18.42 -11.52 14.24
CA GLU A 162 17.06 -11.19 14.67
C GLU A 162 16.04 -11.20 13.51
N VAL A 163 16.46 -10.80 12.30
CA VAL A 163 15.60 -10.88 11.11
C VAL A 163 15.38 -12.34 10.71
N TYR A 164 16.40 -13.19 10.75
CA TYR A 164 16.22 -14.62 10.52
C TYR A 164 15.27 -15.26 11.54
N GLU A 165 15.42 -14.93 12.83
CA GLU A 165 14.49 -15.37 13.87
C GLU A 165 13.05 -14.91 13.57
N LEU A 166 12.87 -13.66 13.13
CA LEU A 166 11.56 -13.14 12.75
C LEU A 166 10.93 -13.95 11.59
N PHE A 167 11.71 -14.34 10.57
CA PHE A 167 11.21 -15.16 9.47
C PHE A 167 10.77 -16.53 9.95
N LEU A 168 11.56 -17.16 10.83
CA LEU A 168 11.22 -18.45 11.45
C LEU A 168 9.94 -18.35 12.29
N ASP A 169 9.79 -17.28 13.09
CA ASP A 169 8.59 -17.00 13.88
C ASP A 169 7.35 -16.65 13.04
N LEU A 170 7.53 -16.43 11.74
CA LEU A 170 6.47 -16.20 10.76
C LEU A 170 6.20 -17.43 9.88
N ASP A 171 6.76 -18.59 10.23
CA ASP A 171 6.62 -19.84 9.50
C ASP A 171 7.11 -19.75 8.03
N ALA A 172 8.17 -18.96 7.77
CA ALA A 172 8.80 -18.87 6.46
C ALA A 172 9.35 -20.23 6.01
N ASP A 173 9.17 -20.58 4.73
CA ASP A 173 9.76 -21.80 4.15
C ASP A 173 11.25 -21.62 3.80
N GLU A 174 11.93 -22.72 3.44
CA GLU A 174 13.37 -22.70 3.14
C GLU A 174 13.72 -21.74 2.00
N GLU A 175 12.86 -21.64 0.98
CA GLU A 175 13.08 -20.73 -0.17
C GLU A 175 12.91 -19.26 0.24
N GLN A 176 12.03 -18.97 1.21
CA GLN A 176 11.77 -17.62 1.71
C GLN A 176 12.85 -17.09 2.66
N ILE A 177 13.63 -17.99 3.29
CA ILE A 177 14.72 -17.63 4.21
C ILE A 177 16.00 -17.28 3.45
N GLU A 178 16.16 -17.74 2.20
CA GLU A 178 17.28 -17.37 1.33
C GLU A 178 17.06 -16.00 0.66
N PHE A 179 16.98 -14.93 1.46
CA PHE A 179 16.92 -13.56 0.93
C PHE A 179 18.31 -12.92 0.84
N PRO A 180 18.60 -12.15 -0.24
CA PRO A 180 19.84 -11.39 -0.31
C PRO A 180 19.80 -10.19 0.64
N ILE A 181 20.98 -9.77 1.08
CA ILE A 181 21.15 -8.70 2.05
C ILE A 181 21.95 -7.56 1.42
N ALA A 182 21.47 -6.34 1.59
CA ALA A 182 22.20 -5.12 1.29
C ALA A 182 22.36 -4.27 2.55
N TYR A 183 23.49 -3.57 2.65
CA TYR A 183 23.81 -2.68 3.76
C TYR A 183 23.81 -1.25 3.23
N SER A 184 23.03 -0.35 3.83
CA SER A 184 22.83 1.00 3.30
C SER A 184 23.03 2.11 4.33
N ASN A 185 23.52 3.24 3.82
CA ASN A 185 23.35 4.54 4.43
C ASN A 185 22.47 5.36 3.49
N ALA A 186 21.15 5.34 3.73
CA ALA A 186 20.17 6.07 2.92
C ALA A 186 20.46 7.58 2.89
N ARG A 187 20.92 8.16 4.00
CA ARG A 187 21.21 9.60 4.11
C ARG A 187 22.38 10.01 3.21
N ALA A 188 23.41 9.17 3.13
CA ALA A 188 24.54 9.37 2.22
C ALA A 188 24.25 8.88 0.79
N GLY A 189 23.11 8.20 0.56
CA GLY A 189 22.76 7.57 -0.70
C GLY A 189 23.73 6.46 -1.10
N ARG A 190 24.13 5.60 -0.16
CA ARG A 190 25.13 4.55 -0.41
C ARG A 190 24.59 3.18 -0.01
N ALA A 191 24.90 2.17 -0.80
CA ALA A 191 24.64 0.77 -0.49
C ALA A 191 25.83 -0.12 -0.89
N THR A 192 26.00 -1.22 -0.19
CA THR A 192 26.94 -2.30 -0.49
C THR A 192 26.27 -3.65 -0.25
N LEU A 193 26.82 -4.71 -0.84
CA LEU A 193 26.41 -6.10 -0.57
C LEU A 193 27.37 -6.80 0.40
N GLU A 194 28.48 -6.15 0.75
CA GLU A 194 29.48 -6.68 1.69
C GLU A 194 29.35 -5.98 3.05
N GLU A 195 29.20 -6.77 4.11
CA GLU A 195 29.09 -6.25 5.48
C GLU A 195 30.34 -5.45 5.87
N GLY A 196 30.14 -4.25 6.42
CA GLY A 196 31.23 -3.37 6.87
C GLY A 196 31.99 -2.64 5.75
N ALA A 197 31.68 -2.89 4.48
CA ALA A 197 32.23 -2.11 3.37
C ALA A 197 31.50 -0.76 3.22
N GLU A 198 32.21 0.26 2.74
CA GLU A 198 31.58 1.53 2.35
C GLU A 198 31.16 1.48 0.88
N GLY A 199 29.86 1.65 0.63
CA GLY A 199 29.32 1.83 -0.72
C GLY A 199 29.63 3.22 -1.30
N THR A 200 29.57 3.37 -2.62
CA THR A 200 29.75 4.66 -3.31
C THR A 200 28.43 5.34 -3.67
N ASP A 201 27.43 4.55 -4.02
CA ASP A 201 26.09 4.96 -4.45
C ASP A 201 25.07 3.85 -4.16
N LEU A 202 23.82 4.00 -4.59
CA LEU A 202 22.76 2.97 -4.43
C LEU A 202 22.74 1.93 -5.56
N GLY A 203 23.67 2.01 -6.52
CA GLY A 203 23.76 1.09 -7.66
C GLY A 203 23.74 -0.40 -7.26
N PRO A 204 24.49 -0.85 -6.25
CA PRO A 204 24.46 -2.25 -5.80
C PRO A 204 23.08 -2.71 -5.34
N LEU A 205 22.34 -1.85 -4.64
CA LEU A 205 20.97 -2.15 -4.20
C LEU A 205 20.00 -2.20 -5.39
N LEU A 206 20.11 -1.26 -6.33
CA LEU A 206 19.27 -1.22 -7.52
C LEU A 206 19.55 -2.42 -8.46
N ASP A 207 20.80 -2.84 -8.58
CA ASP A 207 21.19 -4.05 -9.31
C ASP A 207 20.59 -5.30 -8.67
N LEU A 208 20.66 -5.39 -7.34
CA LEU A 208 20.07 -6.49 -6.59
C LEU A 208 18.55 -6.58 -6.79
N LEU A 209 17.84 -5.44 -6.81
CA LEU A 209 16.41 -5.37 -7.12
C LEU A 209 16.10 -5.94 -8.52
N LEU A 210 16.90 -5.60 -9.54
CA LEU A 210 16.68 -6.10 -10.90
C LEU A 210 16.95 -7.60 -11.05
N GLU A 211 17.91 -8.13 -10.28
CA GLU A 211 18.30 -9.53 -10.30
C GLU A 211 17.29 -10.43 -9.58
N HIS A 212 16.86 -10.05 -8.37
CA HIS A 212 16.07 -10.94 -7.50
C HIS A 212 14.56 -10.72 -7.63
N ILE A 213 14.10 -9.53 -7.99
CA ILE A 213 12.67 -9.29 -8.18
C ILE A 213 12.30 -9.62 -9.62
N ALA A 214 11.34 -10.53 -9.78
CA ALA A 214 10.90 -10.95 -11.09
C ALA A 214 10.21 -9.81 -11.86
N ALA A 215 10.42 -9.81 -13.17
CA ALA A 215 9.60 -9.03 -14.10
C ALA A 215 8.12 -9.48 -14.00
N PRO A 216 7.15 -8.55 -14.13
CA PRO A 216 5.74 -8.91 -14.19
C PRO A 216 5.47 -9.91 -15.32
N ALA A 217 4.83 -11.03 -14.98
CA ALA A 217 4.43 -12.05 -15.94
C ALA A 217 3.04 -11.77 -16.52
N TYR A 218 2.84 -12.11 -17.78
CA TYR A 218 1.57 -11.97 -18.49
C TYR A 218 1.41 -13.00 -19.60
N GLU A 219 0.17 -13.22 -20.03
CA GLU A 219 -0.15 -14.05 -21.18
C GLU A 219 -0.35 -13.18 -22.43
N PRO A 220 0.43 -13.38 -23.52
CA PRO A 220 0.39 -12.49 -24.70
C PRO A 220 -0.99 -12.34 -25.35
N ASP A 221 -1.77 -13.42 -25.42
CA ASP A 221 -3.08 -13.45 -26.08
C ASP A 221 -4.25 -13.26 -25.10
N HIS A 222 -3.96 -13.01 -23.82
CA HIS A 222 -5.01 -12.81 -22.83
C HIS A 222 -5.65 -11.43 -22.99
N PRO A 223 -7.00 -11.33 -22.98
CA PRO A 223 -7.71 -10.06 -23.06
C PRO A 223 -7.35 -9.11 -21.91
N LEU A 224 -7.74 -7.85 -22.01
CA LEU A 224 -7.55 -6.87 -20.94
C LEU A 224 -8.05 -7.43 -19.60
N GLN A 225 -7.19 -7.35 -18.60
CA GLN A 225 -7.53 -7.64 -17.21
C GLN A 225 -6.69 -6.76 -16.31
N ALA A 226 -7.33 -5.81 -15.62
CA ALA A 226 -6.68 -4.93 -14.65
C ALA A 226 -7.46 -4.97 -13.33
N GLN A 227 -6.75 -5.17 -12.22
CA GLN A 227 -7.34 -5.29 -10.90
C GLN A 227 -7.33 -3.92 -10.21
N VAL A 228 -8.46 -3.50 -9.65
CA VAL A 228 -8.53 -2.30 -8.80
C VAL A 228 -7.94 -2.64 -7.44
N THR A 229 -6.78 -2.08 -7.13
CA THR A 229 -6.03 -2.34 -5.90
C THR A 229 -6.21 -1.24 -4.88
N ASN A 230 -6.35 0.02 -5.30
CA ASN A 230 -6.59 1.12 -4.36
C ASN A 230 -7.50 2.18 -4.98
N LEU A 231 -8.01 3.07 -4.13
CA LEU A 231 -8.80 4.23 -4.57
C LEU A 231 -8.11 5.51 -4.15
N ASP A 232 -8.27 6.52 -4.98
CA ASP A 232 -7.83 7.88 -4.70
C ASP A 232 -8.90 8.87 -5.18
N ALA A 233 -8.74 10.14 -4.84
CA ALA A 233 -9.65 11.20 -5.23
C ALA A 233 -8.88 12.37 -5.84
N SER A 234 -9.44 12.94 -6.90
CA SER A 234 -8.97 14.17 -7.52
C SER A 234 -10.10 15.21 -7.53
N PRO A 235 -9.81 16.48 -7.19
CA PRO A 235 -10.80 17.56 -7.26
C PRO A 235 -11.42 17.75 -8.66
N TYR A 236 -10.71 17.37 -9.72
CA TYR A 236 -11.12 17.63 -11.10
C TYR A 236 -11.85 16.48 -11.77
N VAL A 237 -11.45 15.24 -11.46
CA VAL A 237 -11.96 14.03 -12.12
C VAL A 237 -12.73 13.10 -11.18
N GLY A 238 -12.82 13.45 -9.90
CA GLY A 238 -13.55 12.67 -8.89
C GLY A 238 -12.74 11.44 -8.44
N ARG A 239 -13.42 10.30 -8.30
CA ARG A 239 -12.78 9.05 -7.87
C ARG A 239 -11.83 8.53 -8.95
N LEU A 240 -10.62 8.17 -8.51
CA LEU A 240 -9.59 7.50 -9.28
C LEU A 240 -9.40 6.08 -8.76
N ALA A 241 -9.38 5.11 -9.67
CA ALA A 241 -9.03 3.74 -9.35
C ALA A 241 -7.55 3.51 -9.65
N LEU A 242 -6.77 3.21 -8.63
CA LEU A 242 -5.42 2.68 -8.80
C LEU A 242 -5.54 1.20 -9.15
N CYS A 243 -4.98 0.83 -10.31
CA CYS A 243 -5.09 -0.51 -10.84
C CYS A 243 -3.72 -1.07 -11.19
N ARG A 244 -3.61 -2.40 -11.10
CA ARG A 244 -2.50 -3.15 -11.69
C ARG A 244 -3.00 -3.90 -12.92
N VAL A 245 -2.39 -3.65 -14.07
CA VAL A 245 -2.70 -4.39 -15.30
C VAL A 245 -2.06 -5.77 -15.21
N ARG A 246 -2.87 -6.84 -15.21
CA ARG A 246 -2.37 -8.23 -15.24
C ARG A 246 -2.14 -8.69 -16.67
N HIS A 247 -3.10 -8.42 -17.56
CA HIS A 247 -3.08 -8.86 -18.94
C HIS A 247 -3.66 -7.82 -19.90
N GLY A 248 -3.30 -7.94 -21.18
CA GLY A 248 -3.75 -7.06 -22.24
C GLY A 248 -3.28 -5.61 -22.09
N THR A 249 -3.96 -4.71 -22.81
CA THR A 249 -3.64 -3.28 -22.84
C THR A 249 -4.90 -2.48 -22.58
N ILE A 250 -4.83 -1.55 -21.64
CA ILE A 250 -5.91 -0.59 -21.36
C ILE A 250 -5.62 0.71 -22.08
N ARG A 251 -6.67 1.35 -22.61
CA ARG A 251 -6.55 2.58 -23.39
C ARG A 251 -7.49 3.67 -22.90
N ALA A 252 -7.03 4.91 -22.91
CA ALA A 252 -7.86 6.07 -22.66
C ALA A 252 -8.97 6.18 -23.75
N GLY A 253 -10.18 6.50 -23.32
CA GLY A 253 -11.37 6.61 -24.18
C GLY A 253 -11.98 5.27 -24.62
N ALA A 254 -11.37 4.13 -24.31
CA ALA A 254 -11.89 2.83 -24.73
C ALA A 254 -13.03 2.32 -23.81
N PRO A 255 -14.03 1.62 -24.38
CA PRO A 255 -15.02 0.89 -23.59
C PRO A 255 -14.37 -0.33 -22.92
N ILE A 256 -14.80 -0.63 -21.69
CA ILE A 256 -14.35 -1.78 -20.90
C ILE A 256 -15.56 -2.49 -20.27
N ALA A 257 -15.38 -3.76 -19.92
CA ALA A 257 -16.24 -4.44 -18.97
C ALA A 257 -15.76 -4.12 -17.56
N TRP A 258 -16.67 -3.61 -16.73
CA TRP A 258 -16.46 -3.39 -15.31
C TRP A 258 -17.10 -4.54 -14.53
N CYS A 259 -16.27 -5.46 -14.06
CA CYS A 259 -16.67 -6.60 -13.25
C CYS A 259 -16.69 -6.20 -11.77
N ARG A 260 -17.90 -6.07 -11.22
CA ARG A 260 -18.14 -5.66 -9.84
C ARG A 260 -17.92 -6.79 -8.86
N ALA A 261 -17.65 -6.42 -7.61
CA ALA A 261 -17.38 -7.37 -6.53
C ALA A 261 -18.60 -8.27 -6.21
N ASP A 262 -19.81 -7.83 -6.55
CA ASP A 262 -21.05 -8.60 -6.39
C ASP A 262 -21.36 -9.55 -7.58
N GLY A 263 -20.44 -9.62 -8.56
CA GLY A 263 -20.57 -10.46 -9.74
C GLY A 263 -21.30 -9.81 -10.92
N ARG A 264 -21.83 -8.59 -10.79
CA ARG A 264 -22.37 -7.85 -11.93
C ARG A 264 -21.26 -7.44 -12.89
N ILE A 265 -21.56 -7.46 -14.20
CA ILE A 265 -20.67 -6.95 -15.24
C ILE A 265 -21.39 -5.82 -15.96
N GLU A 266 -20.83 -4.63 -15.90
CA GLU A 266 -21.38 -3.41 -16.47
C GLU A 266 -20.43 -2.88 -17.57
N ARG A 267 -20.95 -2.09 -18.52
CA ARG A 267 -20.08 -1.39 -19.48
C ARG A 267 -19.69 -0.04 -18.91
N ALA A 268 -18.41 0.30 -18.99
CA ALA A 268 -17.91 1.61 -18.64
C ALA A 268 -16.87 2.09 -19.67
N THR A 269 -16.43 3.33 -19.52
CA THR A 269 -15.40 3.93 -20.38
C THR A 269 -14.29 4.49 -19.52
N VAL A 270 -13.04 4.21 -19.91
CA VAL A 270 -11.86 4.82 -19.28
C VAL A 270 -11.78 6.27 -19.74
N SER A 271 -12.22 7.23 -18.92
CA SER A 271 -12.25 8.63 -19.36
C SER A 271 -10.86 9.26 -19.43
N ARG A 272 -10.00 8.90 -18.48
CA ARG A 272 -8.59 9.28 -18.43
C ARG A 272 -7.77 8.15 -17.83
N LEU A 273 -6.53 8.06 -18.28
CA LEU A 273 -5.56 7.05 -17.87
C LEU A 273 -4.26 7.77 -17.51
N TYR A 274 -3.69 7.39 -16.37
CA TYR A 274 -2.46 7.96 -15.84
C TYR A 274 -1.46 6.87 -15.51
N VAL A 275 -0.18 7.15 -15.71
CA VAL A 275 0.95 6.39 -15.17
C VAL A 275 1.74 7.28 -14.22
N THR A 276 2.37 6.67 -13.22
CA THR A 276 3.32 7.40 -12.38
C THR A 276 4.63 7.64 -13.14
N ASP A 277 5.13 8.87 -13.06
CA ASP A 277 6.48 9.27 -13.45
C ASP A 277 7.09 10.14 -12.33
N ALA A 278 8.23 9.72 -11.79
CA ALA A 278 8.76 10.23 -10.52
C ALA A 278 7.68 10.15 -9.42
N LEU A 279 7.13 11.29 -9.04
CA LEU A 279 6.10 11.45 -8.01
C LEU A 279 4.77 11.91 -8.59
N ASP A 280 4.76 12.28 -9.87
CA ASP A 280 3.62 12.86 -10.55
C ASP A 280 2.84 11.80 -11.31
N ARG A 281 1.57 12.10 -11.56
CA ARG A 281 0.73 11.32 -12.47
C ARG A 281 0.72 12.02 -13.82
N VAL A 282 1.15 11.30 -14.85
CA VAL A 282 1.19 11.79 -16.22
C VAL A 282 0.12 11.07 -17.03
N GLU A 283 -0.69 11.81 -17.79
CA GLU A 283 -1.69 11.22 -18.68
C GLU A 283 -0.99 10.40 -19.77
N THR A 284 -1.54 9.22 -20.07
CA THR A 284 -1.06 8.33 -21.14
C THR A 284 -2.22 7.79 -21.95
N ASP A 285 -1.98 7.50 -23.23
CA ASP A 285 -2.99 6.95 -24.13
C ASP A 285 -3.25 5.47 -23.88
N GLU A 286 -2.20 4.73 -23.49
CA GLU A 286 -2.28 3.29 -23.22
C GLU A 286 -1.30 2.83 -22.15
N ALA A 287 -1.62 1.70 -21.53
CA ALA A 287 -0.76 1.00 -20.58
C ALA A 287 -0.90 -0.53 -20.73
N GLY A 288 0.22 -1.23 -20.68
CA GLY A 288 0.30 -2.69 -20.87
C GLY A 288 0.45 -3.47 -19.56
N PRO A 289 0.69 -4.79 -19.64
CA PRO A 289 0.80 -5.68 -18.49
C PRO A 289 1.89 -5.23 -17.51
N GLY A 290 1.65 -5.46 -16.22
CA GLY A 290 2.56 -5.11 -15.13
C GLY A 290 2.49 -3.66 -14.68
N GLU A 291 1.98 -2.73 -15.49
CA GLU A 291 1.92 -1.31 -15.11
C GLU A 291 0.95 -1.04 -13.96
N ILE A 292 1.34 -0.08 -13.12
CA ILE A 292 0.49 0.51 -12.09
C ILE A 292 -0.05 1.82 -12.65
N ILE A 293 -1.37 1.89 -12.76
CA ILE A 293 -2.08 2.99 -13.43
C ILE A 293 -3.12 3.61 -12.49
N ALA A 294 -3.48 4.86 -12.75
CA ALA A 294 -4.69 5.45 -12.20
C ALA A 294 -5.72 5.68 -13.31
N VAL A 295 -6.97 5.30 -13.06
CA VAL A 295 -8.04 5.28 -14.07
C VAL A 295 -9.21 6.12 -13.57
N ALA A 296 -9.75 6.98 -14.44
CA ALA A 296 -10.94 7.79 -14.17
C ALA A 296 -12.13 7.33 -15.03
N GLY A 297 -13.34 7.76 -14.65
CA GLY A 297 -14.57 7.51 -15.43
C GLY A 297 -15.57 6.55 -14.80
N MET A 298 -15.26 6.01 -13.61
CA MET A 298 -16.14 5.11 -12.87
C MET A 298 -16.35 5.63 -11.43
N PRO A 299 -17.30 6.55 -11.18
CA PRO A 299 -17.47 7.19 -9.87
C PRO A 299 -17.78 6.21 -8.72
N GLU A 300 -18.40 5.08 -9.06
CA GLU A 300 -18.82 4.04 -8.11
C GLU A 300 -17.82 2.89 -7.98
N ILE A 301 -16.66 2.95 -8.65
CA ILE A 301 -15.66 1.88 -8.63
C ILE A 301 -15.16 1.60 -7.22
N THR A 302 -14.97 0.33 -6.92
CA THR A 302 -14.52 -0.14 -5.61
C THR A 302 -13.36 -1.12 -5.73
N ILE A 303 -12.66 -1.31 -4.61
CA ILE A 303 -11.49 -2.18 -4.51
C ILE A 303 -11.88 -3.63 -4.77
N GLY A 304 -10.99 -4.38 -5.41
CA GLY A 304 -11.18 -5.78 -5.74
C GLY A 304 -12.00 -6.02 -7.01
N GLU A 305 -12.59 -4.97 -7.58
CA GLU A 305 -13.25 -5.04 -8.89
C GLU A 305 -12.21 -5.19 -10.02
N THR A 306 -12.66 -5.70 -11.17
CA THR A 306 -11.79 -5.93 -12.34
C THR A 306 -12.27 -5.10 -13.53
N LEU A 307 -11.33 -4.40 -14.17
CA LEU A 307 -11.53 -3.80 -15.48
C LEU A 307 -11.07 -4.81 -16.54
N ALA A 308 -11.98 -5.26 -17.38
CA ALA A 308 -11.76 -6.33 -18.33
C ALA A 308 -12.13 -5.92 -19.76
N ASP A 309 -11.76 -6.77 -20.72
CA ASP A 309 -12.22 -6.65 -22.10
C ASP A 309 -13.77 -6.73 -22.19
N PRO A 310 -14.43 -5.83 -22.94
CA PRO A 310 -15.89 -5.79 -23.01
C PRO A 310 -16.53 -6.97 -23.74
N GLU A 311 -15.79 -7.69 -24.57
CA GLU A 311 -16.28 -8.82 -25.37
C GLU A 311 -15.87 -10.17 -24.76
N ASP A 312 -14.78 -10.22 -23.97
CA ASP A 312 -14.35 -11.39 -23.19
C ASP A 312 -14.00 -11.01 -21.73
N PRO A 313 -15.03 -10.75 -20.89
CA PRO A 313 -14.80 -10.33 -19.50
C PRO A 313 -14.38 -11.50 -18.62
N ARG A 314 -13.14 -11.45 -18.13
CA ARG A 314 -12.55 -12.45 -17.22
C ARG A 314 -12.25 -11.82 -15.86
N PRO A 315 -13.18 -11.84 -14.90
CA PRO A 315 -12.97 -11.22 -13.59
C PRO A 315 -11.87 -11.92 -12.78
N LEU A 316 -11.10 -11.14 -12.02
CA LEU A 316 -10.17 -11.66 -11.03
C LEU A 316 -10.89 -11.97 -9.71
N PRO A 317 -10.31 -12.82 -8.84
CA PRO A 317 -10.78 -12.98 -7.47
C PRO A 317 -10.84 -11.61 -6.76
N VAL A 318 -11.96 -11.38 -6.08
CA VAL A 318 -12.18 -10.14 -5.33
C VAL A 318 -11.20 -10.10 -4.16
N ILE A 319 -10.51 -8.96 -4.02
CA ILE A 319 -9.67 -8.69 -2.86
C ILE A 319 -10.60 -8.41 -1.67
N THR A 320 -10.45 -9.16 -0.59
CA THR A 320 -11.18 -8.92 0.66
C THR A 320 -10.64 -7.69 1.37
N VAL A 321 -11.55 -6.83 1.84
CA VAL A 321 -11.19 -5.67 2.67
C VAL A 321 -11.49 -6.03 4.12
N ASP A 322 -10.52 -5.81 5.01
CA ASP A 322 -10.68 -6.02 6.45
C ASP A 322 -11.87 -5.24 7.02
N GLU A 323 -12.66 -5.90 7.88
CA GLU A 323 -13.79 -5.26 8.56
C GLU A 323 -13.30 -4.33 9.69
N PRO A 324 -14.02 -3.22 9.97
CA PRO A 324 -13.75 -2.34 11.11
C PRO A 324 -13.85 -3.10 12.45
N SER A 325 -12.93 -2.82 13.37
CA SER A 325 -12.89 -3.43 14.71
C SER A 325 -13.29 -2.44 15.82
N LEU A 326 -13.13 -1.14 15.57
CA LEU A 326 -13.40 -0.05 16.51
C LEU A 326 -14.34 0.97 15.91
N SER A 327 -15.14 1.61 16.75
CA SER A 327 -15.97 2.75 16.38
C SER A 327 -15.89 3.88 17.40
N VAL A 328 -15.98 5.11 16.89
CA VAL A 328 -16.09 6.34 17.67
C VAL A 328 -17.32 7.12 17.20
N VAL A 329 -17.90 7.92 18.08
CA VAL A 329 -18.98 8.83 17.70
C VAL A 329 -18.37 10.20 17.43
N VAL A 330 -18.46 10.68 16.19
CA VAL A 330 -18.03 12.03 15.80
C VAL A 330 -19.27 12.91 15.67
N GLY A 331 -19.32 14.02 16.40
CA GLY A 331 -20.44 14.96 16.35
C GLY A 331 -20.01 16.41 16.31
N ILE A 332 -20.93 17.32 16.03
CA ILE A 332 -20.65 18.75 16.07
C ILE A 332 -20.28 19.21 17.49
N ASN A 333 -19.46 20.25 17.61
CA ASN A 333 -19.26 20.91 18.89
C ASN A 333 -20.47 21.80 19.22
N ASN A 334 -21.27 21.39 20.20
CA ASN A 334 -22.39 22.18 20.71
C ASN A 334 -22.10 22.74 22.13
N SER A 335 -20.84 22.71 22.56
CA SER A 335 -20.43 23.22 23.86
C SER A 335 -20.36 24.76 23.89
N PRO A 336 -20.30 25.38 25.08
CA PRO A 336 -20.10 26.83 25.22
C PRO A 336 -18.78 27.36 24.63
N LEU A 337 -17.84 26.47 24.31
CA LEU A 337 -16.56 26.80 23.68
C LEU A 337 -16.60 26.68 22.15
N SER A 338 -17.78 26.44 21.57
CA SER A 338 -17.94 26.29 20.12
C SER A 338 -17.38 27.49 19.34
N GLY A 339 -16.59 27.21 18.31
CA GLY A 339 -16.03 28.20 17.38
C GLY A 339 -14.79 28.92 17.88
N GLN A 340 -14.08 28.35 18.85
CA GLN A 340 -12.79 28.87 19.33
C GLN A 340 -11.59 28.23 18.60
N ASP A 341 -11.71 26.96 18.21
CA ASP A 341 -10.60 26.16 17.67
C ASP A 341 -10.78 25.82 16.18
N GLY A 342 -11.95 26.10 15.59
CA GLY A 342 -12.21 25.84 14.17
C GLY A 342 -13.32 26.69 13.55
N SER A 343 -13.32 26.76 12.22
CA SER A 343 -14.30 27.52 11.43
C SER A 343 -15.37 26.64 10.79
N ARG A 344 -15.15 25.31 10.73
CA ARG A 344 -16.08 24.33 10.15
C ARG A 344 -16.79 23.57 11.27
N LEU A 345 -17.97 24.05 11.65
CA LEU A 345 -18.71 23.61 12.84
C LEU A 345 -20.03 22.91 12.51
N THR A 346 -20.54 23.10 11.29
CA THR A 346 -21.91 22.68 10.96
C THR A 346 -21.98 21.19 10.67
N ALA A 347 -23.11 20.58 11.03
CA ALA A 347 -23.38 19.17 10.75
C ALA A 347 -23.18 18.82 9.25
N ARG A 348 -23.61 19.72 8.36
CA ARG A 348 -23.43 19.55 6.90
C ARG A 348 -21.96 19.49 6.50
N GLN A 349 -21.11 20.33 7.09
CA GLN A 349 -19.68 20.34 6.77
C GLN A 349 -19.00 19.07 7.28
N VAL A 350 -19.26 18.68 8.54
CA VAL A 350 -18.68 17.46 9.12
C VAL A 350 -19.10 16.24 8.30
N ARG A 351 -20.40 16.11 8.00
CA ARG A 351 -20.91 15.01 7.20
C ARG A 351 -20.29 14.96 5.82
N ALA A 352 -20.22 16.09 5.11
CA ALA A 352 -19.61 16.15 3.78
C ALA A 352 -18.15 15.68 3.79
N ARG A 353 -17.38 16.00 4.85
CA ARG A 353 -15.99 15.56 4.98
C ARG A 353 -15.86 14.08 5.31
N LEU A 354 -16.76 13.55 6.14
CA LEU A 354 -16.84 12.11 6.42
C LEU A 354 -17.25 11.32 5.16
N ASP A 355 -18.21 11.83 4.39
CA ASP A 355 -18.61 11.21 3.11
C ASP A 355 -17.46 11.28 2.08
N GLN A 356 -16.67 12.36 2.08
CA GLN A 356 -15.47 12.48 1.26
C GLN A 356 -14.41 11.44 1.64
N GLU A 357 -14.25 11.14 2.94
CA GLU A 357 -13.32 10.10 3.41
C GLU A 357 -13.67 8.72 2.84
N LEU A 358 -14.97 8.40 2.77
CA LEU A 358 -15.47 7.13 2.22
C LEU A 358 -15.14 6.93 0.74
N VAL A 359 -14.75 7.98 0.01
CA VAL A 359 -14.41 7.89 -1.41
C VAL A 359 -13.09 7.15 -1.62
N GLY A 360 -12.08 7.40 -0.79
CA GLY A 360 -10.76 6.79 -0.87
C GLY A 360 -10.54 5.69 0.17
N ASN A 361 -11.18 5.79 1.33
CA ASN A 361 -10.91 4.90 2.46
C ASN A 361 -11.99 3.82 2.61
N VAL A 362 -11.78 2.68 1.97
CA VAL A 362 -12.70 1.54 2.03
C VAL A 362 -12.71 0.81 3.37
N SER A 363 -11.80 1.12 4.29
CA SER A 363 -11.76 0.53 5.63
C SER A 363 -12.55 1.33 6.66
N ILE A 364 -12.99 2.54 6.31
CA ILE A 364 -13.86 3.36 7.15
C ILE A 364 -15.33 3.12 6.80
N ARG A 365 -16.19 3.10 7.82
CA ARG A 365 -17.65 3.12 7.66
C ARG A 365 -18.22 4.26 8.47
N VAL A 366 -19.18 4.98 7.90
CA VAL A 366 -19.90 6.04 8.60
C VAL A 366 -21.36 5.63 8.66
N ARG A 367 -21.93 5.59 9.87
CA ARG A 367 -23.33 5.28 10.11
C ARG A 367 -24.01 6.44 10.80
N ASP A 368 -25.27 6.65 10.47
CA ASP A 368 -26.09 7.63 11.18
C ASP A 368 -26.39 7.13 12.60
N THR A 369 -26.37 8.04 13.56
CA THR A 369 -26.84 7.77 14.92
C THR A 369 -28.29 8.23 15.07
N GLU A 370 -28.89 8.03 16.25
CA GLU A 370 -30.20 8.62 16.58
C GLU A 370 -30.18 10.16 16.57
N ARG A 371 -28.98 10.76 16.63
CA ARG A 371 -28.77 12.19 16.61
C ARG A 371 -28.37 12.65 15.19
N PRO A 372 -29.05 13.64 14.60
CA PRO A 372 -28.75 14.12 13.24
C PRO A 372 -27.44 14.91 13.15
N ASP A 373 -26.84 15.23 14.29
CA ASP A 373 -25.61 16.00 14.44
C ASP A 373 -24.41 15.14 14.90
N ALA A 374 -24.57 13.81 14.87
CA ALA A 374 -23.54 12.85 15.25
C ALA A 374 -23.57 11.58 14.39
N TRP A 375 -22.39 11.04 14.10
CA TRP A 375 -22.20 9.87 13.27
C TRP A 375 -21.29 8.86 13.96
N GLU A 376 -21.62 7.58 13.84
CA GLU A 376 -20.72 6.50 14.23
C GLU A 376 -19.71 6.29 13.10
N VAL A 377 -18.44 6.53 13.39
CA VAL A 377 -17.33 6.31 12.47
C VAL A 377 -16.59 5.07 12.92
N GLN A 378 -16.62 4.03 12.09
CA GLN A 378 -15.96 2.75 12.33
C GLN A 378 -14.68 2.67 11.52
N GLY A 379 -13.60 2.17 12.12
CA GLY A 379 -12.30 1.98 11.49
C GLY A 379 -11.62 0.70 11.96
N ARG A 380 -10.50 0.37 11.34
CA ARG A 380 -9.75 -0.87 11.63
C ARG A 380 -8.97 -0.81 12.94
N GLY A 381 -8.62 0.37 13.41
CA GLY A 381 -7.87 0.57 14.65
C GLY A 381 -7.98 1.99 15.19
N GLU A 382 -7.47 2.20 16.41
CA GLU A 382 -7.53 3.49 17.10
C GLU A 382 -6.69 4.55 16.36
N LEU A 383 -5.51 4.16 15.86
CA LEU A 383 -4.61 5.10 15.18
C LEU A 383 -5.24 5.60 13.88
N GLN A 384 -5.91 4.73 13.13
CA GLN A 384 -6.59 5.13 11.89
C GLN A 384 -7.68 6.19 12.16
N LEU A 385 -8.50 5.97 13.20
CA LEU A 385 -9.54 6.92 13.59
C LEU A 385 -8.95 8.23 14.13
N ALA A 386 -7.87 8.15 14.92
CA ALA A 386 -7.15 9.32 15.41
C ALA A 386 -6.57 10.16 14.28
N VAL A 387 -5.99 9.51 13.25
CA VAL A 387 -5.48 10.17 12.04
C VAL A 387 -6.59 10.93 11.31
N LEU A 388 -7.74 10.32 11.09
CA LEU A 388 -8.88 11.00 10.45
C LEU A 388 -9.30 12.25 11.24
N VAL A 389 -9.48 12.11 12.56
CA VAL A 389 -9.87 13.23 13.43
C VAL A 389 -8.85 14.36 13.39
N GLU A 390 -7.56 14.03 13.43
CA GLU A 390 -6.48 15.01 13.40
C GLU A 390 -6.38 15.71 12.04
N LEU A 391 -6.58 15.00 10.92
CA LEU A 391 -6.68 15.61 9.60
C LEU A 391 -7.84 16.61 9.54
N MET A 392 -9.02 16.20 9.99
CA MET A 392 -10.17 17.10 10.02
C MET A 392 -9.92 18.32 10.91
N ARG A 393 -9.27 18.14 12.08
CA ARG A 393 -8.89 19.26 12.95
C ARG A 393 -7.97 20.26 12.22
N ARG A 394 -6.96 19.78 11.49
CA ARG A 394 -6.05 20.63 10.68
C ARG A 394 -6.75 21.33 9.52
N GLU A 395 -7.77 20.71 8.96
CA GLU A 395 -8.65 21.32 7.95
C GLU A 395 -9.58 22.40 8.53
N GLY A 396 -9.48 22.67 9.84
CA GLY A 396 -10.25 23.70 10.55
C GLY A 396 -11.63 23.25 11.01
N PHE A 397 -11.86 21.94 11.08
CA PHE A 397 -13.05 21.39 11.72
C PHE A 397 -12.90 21.38 13.23
N GLU A 398 -13.99 21.73 13.90
CA GLU A 398 -14.11 21.62 15.34
C GLU A 398 -15.30 20.70 15.65
N MET A 399 -15.01 19.59 16.30
CA MET A 399 -15.93 18.47 16.49
C MET A 399 -15.69 17.81 17.85
N THR A 400 -16.66 17.03 18.30
CA THR A 400 -16.53 16.16 19.46
C THR A 400 -16.28 14.73 19.00
N VAL A 401 -15.43 14.02 19.73
CA VAL A 401 -15.14 12.61 19.50
C VAL A 401 -15.42 11.85 20.79
N GLY A 402 -16.31 10.87 20.69
CA GLY A 402 -16.68 9.99 21.80
C GLY A 402 -15.62 8.94 22.11
N GLN A 403 -15.79 8.24 23.22
CA GLN A 403 -14.92 7.13 23.59
C GLN A 403 -14.97 6.01 22.54
N PRO A 404 -13.82 5.46 22.11
CA PRO A 404 -13.77 4.29 21.25
C PRO A 404 -14.51 3.09 21.86
N ARG A 405 -15.23 2.36 21.01
CA ARG A 405 -15.96 1.14 21.36
C ARG A 405 -15.63 0.03 20.38
N VAL A 406 -15.67 -1.20 20.88
CA VAL A 406 -15.47 -2.39 20.05
C VAL A 406 -16.70 -2.60 19.16
N VAL A 407 -16.47 -2.83 17.87
CA VAL A 407 -17.52 -3.20 16.92
C VAL A 407 -17.83 -4.67 17.12
N THR A 408 -19.06 -4.98 17.55
CA THR A 408 -19.51 -6.36 17.76
C THR A 408 -20.27 -6.90 16.55
N ARG A 409 -20.20 -8.20 16.34
CA ARG A 409 -20.90 -8.90 15.26
C ARG A 409 -21.77 -10.02 15.82
N MET A 410 -22.95 -10.21 15.23
CA MET A 410 -23.78 -11.38 15.50
C MET A 410 -23.33 -12.53 14.59
N VAL A 411 -22.85 -13.63 15.19
CA VAL A 411 -22.50 -14.87 14.49
C VAL A 411 -23.28 -16.00 15.14
N ASP A 412 -24.09 -16.71 14.36
CA ASP A 412 -24.94 -17.82 14.84
C ASP A 412 -25.80 -17.48 16.08
N GLY A 413 -26.32 -16.25 16.11
CA GLY A 413 -27.16 -15.77 17.22
C GLY A 413 -26.40 -15.36 18.49
N LYS A 414 -25.06 -15.35 18.47
CA LYS A 414 -24.22 -14.89 19.58
C LYS A 414 -23.49 -13.60 19.22
N VAL A 415 -23.30 -12.74 20.22
CA VAL A 415 -22.48 -11.54 20.09
C VAL A 415 -21.02 -11.97 20.15
N HIS A 416 -20.25 -11.62 19.12
CA HIS A 416 -18.82 -11.81 19.04
C HIS A 416 -18.12 -10.47 19.02
N GLU A 417 -16.95 -10.42 19.64
CA GLU A 417 -16.02 -9.29 19.57
C GLU A 417 -14.77 -9.68 18.77
N PRO A 418 -14.16 -8.74 18.03
CA PRO A 418 -12.89 -8.95 17.38
C PRO A 418 -11.78 -9.19 18.42
N ILE A 419 -10.91 -10.15 18.12
CA ILE A 419 -9.72 -10.46 18.91
C ILE A 419 -8.51 -10.34 17.98
N GLU A 420 -7.52 -9.56 18.37
CA GLU A 420 -6.23 -9.50 17.71
C GLU A 420 -5.18 -10.29 18.50
N ARG A 421 -4.35 -11.07 17.80
CA ARG A 421 -3.13 -11.64 18.38
C ARG A 421 -2.01 -10.64 18.15
N LEU A 422 -1.63 -9.94 19.21
CA LEU A 422 -0.45 -9.06 19.26
C LEU A 422 0.84 -9.87 19.32
#